data_AF-A0ABD5RHE0-F1
#
_entry.id   AF-A0ABD5RHE0-F1
#
_cell.length_a   1.000
_cell.length_b   1.000
_cell.length_c   1.000
_cell.angle_alpha   90.00
_cell.angle_beta   90.00
_cell.angle_gamma   90.00
#
_symmetry.space_group_name_H-M   'P 1'
#
loop_
_entity.id
_entity.type
_entity.pdbx_description
1 polymer ?
#
loop_
_entity_poly.entity_id
_entity_poly.type
_entity_poly.pdbx_seq_one_letter_code
_entity_poly.pdbx_strand_id
1 'polypeptide(L)'
;MTGVGADWRRFYSSSSPLHTLSSLVAALLLTSILFYTVVNTDSPPATAMATIGLIGAAMFVWVYSLGYHPFAVRAMGLHIVQSERLVRAPGLFVAWVVLIGVGIGWLPNTNRLTHLLIAIGTLGVGFVLLVADTAQSLYPGTSTIPPLTMYLLLPLVVPVAIAGGGLALVKNRSWPKVTILSLFVAPLVIIGFSLTAGVTIDYFFTLIRTHLFLYLPVMALAGAGVGWYLLGPSSSRWRAAKRGAICVIVLCAAISAPVSFLGPETRIIEGTTTTAEFESIEFADEHVTGQWATDGHLARVALYQNPPKSRKVSGEPLPPQSTPIAISHWTHAGEKFGHI
;
A
#
# COMPACT_ATOMS: atom_id res chain seq x y z
N MET A 1 -1.35 -31.22 36.20
CA MET A 1 -1.19 -29.75 36.29
C MET A 1 0.28 -29.40 36.20
N THR A 2 0.82 -29.40 34.98
CA THR A 2 2.16 -28.90 34.61
C THR A 2 2.16 -28.84 33.09
N GLY A 3 2.36 -27.66 32.50
CA GLY A 3 2.37 -27.51 31.04
C GLY A 3 1.68 -26.27 30.47
N VAL A 4 1.63 -25.16 31.22
CA VAL A 4 1.39 -23.83 30.63
C VAL A 4 2.76 -23.13 30.57
N GLY A 5 3.60 -23.61 29.67
CA GLY A 5 4.96 -23.15 29.50
C GLY A 5 5.29 -22.99 28.02
N ALA A 6 5.37 -21.73 27.59
CA ALA A 6 5.95 -21.24 26.35
C ALA A 6 5.17 -21.41 25.04
N ASP A 7 3.95 -20.85 24.94
CA ASP A 7 3.26 -20.65 23.65
C ASP A 7 3.29 -19.18 23.15
N TRP A 8 4.17 -18.36 23.72
CA TRP A 8 4.31 -16.94 23.36
C TRP A 8 4.94 -16.79 21.98
N ARG A 9 5.73 -17.78 21.53
CA ARG A 9 6.31 -17.82 20.19
C ARG A 9 5.24 -17.94 19.10
N ARG A 10 4.10 -18.60 19.38
CA ARG A 10 2.95 -18.68 18.45
C ARG A 10 2.10 -17.42 18.46
N PHE A 11 2.04 -16.69 19.58
CA PHE A 11 1.27 -15.45 19.65
C PHE A 11 1.95 -14.32 18.86
N TYR A 12 3.28 -14.20 18.94
CA TYR A 12 4.06 -13.21 18.19
C TYR A 12 4.19 -13.50 16.68
N SER A 13 3.88 -14.72 16.23
CA SER A 13 3.88 -15.06 14.79
C SER A 13 2.58 -14.70 14.07
N SER A 14 1.50 -14.41 14.80
CA SER A 14 0.16 -14.19 14.23
C SER A 14 -0.21 -12.72 13.99
N SER A 15 0.57 -11.80 14.55
CA SER A 15 0.42 -10.37 14.34
C SER A 15 1.81 -9.78 14.18
N SER A 16 2.28 -9.63 12.93
CA SER A 16 3.42 -8.75 12.66
C SER A 16 3.00 -7.36 13.19
N PRO A 17 3.54 -6.87 14.32
CA PRO A 17 2.82 -5.84 15.08
C PRO A 17 2.69 -4.52 14.32
N LEU A 18 3.53 -4.32 13.30
CA LEU A 18 3.38 -3.34 12.24
C LEU A 18 3.92 -3.98 10.95
N HIS A 19 3.09 -4.13 9.92
CA HIS A 19 3.60 -4.40 8.58
C HIS A 19 4.70 -3.38 8.26
N THR A 20 5.86 -3.84 7.77
CA THR A 20 7.05 -3.03 7.49
C THR A 20 6.73 -1.75 6.68
N LEU A 21 5.76 -1.87 5.77
CA LEU A 21 5.27 -0.77 4.96
C LEU A 21 4.45 0.23 5.79
N SER A 22 3.60 -0.24 6.70
CA SER A 22 2.83 0.62 7.60
C SER A 22 3.73 1.38 8.58
N SER A 23 4.77 0.75 9.13
CA SER A 23 5.73 1.42 10.01
C SER A 23 6.58 2.43 9.23
N LEU A 24 7.00 2.10 8.00
CA LEU A 24 7.68 3.02 7.11
C LEU A 24 6.81 4.22 6.75
N VAL A 25 5.54 3.99 6.42
CA VAL A 25 4.56 5.05 6.16
C VAL A 25 4.41 5.94 7.40
N ALA A 26 4.27 5.36 8.59
CA ALA A 26 4.23 6.13 9.83
C ALA A 26 5.50 6.96 10.07
N ALA A 27 6.69 6.39 9.81
CA ALA A 27 7.96 7.11 9.91
C ALA A 27 8.00 8.33 8.98
N LEU A 28 7.61 8.14 7.72
CA LEU A 28 7.54 9.20 6.71
C LEU A 28 6.51 10.27 7.07
N LEU A 29 5.35 9.88 7.60
CA LEU A 29 4.31 10.80 8.07
C LEU A 29 4.81 11.68 9.22
N LEU A 30 5.45 11.09 10.23
CA LEU A 30 6.01 11.86 11.34
C LEU A 30 7.14 12.78 10.86
N THR A 31 7.97 12.31 9.92
CA THR A 31 9.03 13.11 9.30
C THR A 31 8.47 14.30 8.53
N SER A 32 7.37 14.12 7.80
CA SER A 32 6.74 15.21 7.04
C SER A 32 6.08 16.25 7.93
N ILE A 33 5.41 15.82 9.02
CA ILE A 33 4.85 16.73 10.03
C ILE A 33 5.98 17.50 10.70
N LEU A 34 7.10 16.83 11.03
CA LEU A 34 8.27 17.46 11.64
C LEU A 34 8.87 18.52 10.72
N PHE A 35 9.10 18.16 9.47
CA PHE A 35 9.64 19.09 8.48
C PHE A 35 8.73 20.31 8.29
N TYR A 36 7.42 20.11 8.15
CA TYR A 36 6.47 21.21 8.04
C TYR A 36 6.52 22.12 9.27
N THR A 37 6.54 21.53 10.47
CA THR A 37 6.57 22.27 11.73
C THR A 37 7.84 23.09 11.84
N VAL A 38 9.01 22.51 11.57
CA VAL A 38 10.29 23.23 11.65
C VAL A 38 10.37 24.39 10.65
N VAL A 39 9.88 24.18 9.42
CA VAL A 39 9.98 25.19 8.35
C VAL A 39 8.97 26.34 8.49
N ASN A 40 7.80 26.10 9.09
CA ASN A 40 6.69 27.06 9.09
C ASN A 40 6.31 27.57 10.49
N THR A 41 7.18 27.42 11.50
CA THR A 41 6.87 27.88 12.87
C THR A 41 7.63 29.15 13.24
N ASP A 42 6.88 30.21 13.54
CA ASP A 42 7.41 31.51 13.97
C ASP A 42 7.46 31.70 15.51
N SER A 43 7.22 30.66 16.32
CA SER A 43 7.04 30.78 17.80
C SER A 43 7.97 29.88 18.64
N PRO A 44 8.39 30.27 19.88
CA PRO A 44 9.60 29.71 20.50
C PRO A 44 9.44 28.49 21.48
N PRO A 45 8.77 28.52 22.68
CA PRO A 45 9.01 27.44 23.67
C PRO A 45 8.02 26.26 23.67
N ALA A 46 6.71 26.48 23.48
CA ALA A 46 5.72 25.38 23.48
C ALA A 46 5.84 24.49 22.23
N THR A 47 6.25 25.10 21.12
CA THR A 47 6.61 24.48 19.84
C THR A 47 7.92 23.70 19.94
N ALA A 48 8.88 24.13 20.77
CA ALA A 48 10.13 23.40 20.99
C ALA A 48 9.87 22.04 21.67
N MET A 49 9.06 21.98 22.72
CA MET A 49 8.71 20.70 23.37
C MET A 49 7.93 19.77 22.43
N ALA A 50 6.99 20.31 21.65
CA ALA A 50 6.26 19.53 20.65
C ALA A 50 7.20 19.01 19.54
N THR A 51 8.16 19.83 19.10
CA THR A 51 9.16 19.45 18.10
C THR A 51 10.09 18.37 18.64
N ILE A 52 10.57 18.49 19.88
CA ILE A 52 11.40 17.47 20.55
C ILE A 52 10.61 16.15 20.67
N GLY A 53 9.36 16.20 21.12
CA GLY A 53 8.49 15.03 21.19
C GLY A 53 8.31 14.36 19.83
N LEU A 54 8.12 15.17 18.77
CA LEU A 54 7.95 14.68 17.41
C LEU A 54 9.25 14.10 16.82
N ILE A 55 10.41 14.69 17.13
CA ILE A 55 11.73 14.13 16.80
C ILE A 55 11.90 12.78 17.50
N GLY A 56 11.60 12.72 18.80
CA GLY A 56 11.66 11.47 19.57
C GLY A 56 10.77 10.39 18.98
N ALA A 57 9.52 10.73 18.64
CA ALA A 57 8.58 9.81 18.00
C ALA A 57 9.05 9.36 16.61
N ALA A 58 9.49 10.29 15.75
CA ALA A 58 9.99 9.96 14.42
C ALA A 58 11.23 9.06 14.49
N MET A 59 12.20 9.39 15.36
CA MET A 59 13.39 8.56 15.58
C MET A 59 13.01 7.17 16.10
N PHE A 60 12.11 7.09 17.09
CA PHE A 60 11.64 5.80 17.60
C PHE A 60 11.04 4.93 16.49
N VAL A 61 10.16 5.50 15.66
CA VAL A 61 9.53 4.75 14.56
C VAL A 61 10.53 4.39 13.46
N TRP A 62 11.52 5.24 13.14
CA TRP A 62 12.60 4.92 12.22
C TRP A 62 13.51 3.80 12.74
N VAL A 63 13.96 3.90 14.00
CA VAL A 63 14.78 2.88 14.66
C VAL A 63 14.03 1.56 14.73
N TYR A 64 12.73 1.59 15.06
CA TYR A 64 11.89 0.40 15.02
C TYR A 64 11.81 -0.17 13.60
N SER A 65 11.48 0.65 12.58
CA SER A 65 11.28 0.19 11.20
C SER A 65 12.56 -0.37 10.57
N LEU A 66 13.70 0.25 10.80
CA LEU A 66 14.99 -0.17 10.22
C LEU A 66 15.70 -1.21 11.09
N GLY A 67 15.59 -1.12 12.41
CA GLY A 67 16.30 -1.96 13.38
C GLY A 67 15.61 -3.29 13.65
N TYR A 68 14.28 -3.38 13.51
CA TYR A 68 13.54 -4.62 13.76
C TYR A 68 14.00 -5.76 12.84
N HIS A 69 14.26 -5.48 11.56
CA HIS A 69 14.66 -6.50 10.58
C HIS A 69 16.01 -7.15 10.85
N PRO A 70 17.13 -6.41 10.97
CA PRO A 70 18.42 -7.02 11.26
C PRO A 70 18.41 -7.72 12.62
N PHE A 71 17.63 -7.22 13.58
CA PHE A 71 17.42 -7.89 14.86
C PHE A 71 16.66 -9.22 14.70
N ALA A 72 15.53 -9.23 13.99
CA ALA A 72 14.73 -10.44 13.76
C ALA A 72 15.50 -11.50 12.95
N VAL A 73 16.26 -11.09 11.93
CA VAL A 73 17.13 -11.99 11.16
C VAL A 73 18.19 -12.63 12.07
N ARG A 74 18.91 -11.83 12.87
CA ARG A 74 20.00 -12.34 13.72
C ARG A 74 19.53 -13.13 14.94
N ALA A 75 18.46 -12.69 15.58
CA ALA A 75 17.98 -13.28 16.83
C ALA A 75 17.00 -14.45 16.60
N MET A 76 16.27 -14.45 15.49
CA MET A 76 15.18 -15.41 15.23
C MET A 76 15.36 -16.21 13.95
N GLY A 77 16.37 -15.92 13.12
CA GLY A 77 16.62 -16.63 11.86
C GLY A 77 15.55 -16.38 10.79
N LEU A 78 14.78 -15.30 10.90
CA LEU A 78 13.68 -14.99 9.97
C LEU A 78 14.20 -14.30 8.71
N HIS A 79 13.77 -14.76 7.53
CA HIS A 79 13.96 -14.04 6.26
C HIS A 79 12.81 -13.06 6.01
N ILE A 80 13.13 -11.76 5.88
CA ILE A 80 12.12 -10.70 5.67
C ILE A 80 12.42 -9.94 4.38
N VAL A 81 11.64 -10.21 3.34
CA VAL A 81 11.88 -9.76 1.95
C VAL A 81 11.73 -8.25 1.73
N GLN A 82 10.90 -7.55 2.53
CA GLN A 82 10.58 -6.13 2.27
C GLN A 82 11.69 -5.15 2.66
N SER A 83 12.53 -5.46 3.65
CA SER A 83 13.56 -4.53 4.16
C SER A 83 14.75 -4.39 3.23
N GLU A 84 15.09 -5.44 2.48
CA GLU A 84 16.22 -5.43 1.54
C GLU A 84 16.01 -4.41 0.40
N ARG A 85 14.76 -4.10 0.06
CA ARG A 85 14.41 -3.21 -1.07
C ARG A 85 14.84 -1.76 -0.84
N LEU A 86 14.68 -1.24 0.38
CA LEU A 86 15.15 0.11 0.73
C LEU A 86 16.67 0.20 0.81
N VAL A 87 17.31 -0.87 1.26
CA VAL A 87 18.78 -0.93 1.47
C VAL A 87 19.55 -1.02 0.15
N ARG A 88 18.92 -1.49 -0.94
CA ARG A 88 19.55 -1.53 -2.26
C ARG A 88 19.79 -0.13 -2.87
N ALA A 89 18.97 0.85 -2.55
CA ALA A 89 19.07 2.21 -3.12
C ALA A 89 18.75 3.31 -2.08
N PRO A 90 19.50 3.38 -0.96
CA PRO A 90 19.16 4.28 0.16
C PRO A 90 19.29 5.75 -0.25
N GLY A 91 20.28 6.09 -1.10
CA GLY A 91 20.47 7.45 -1.60
C GLY A 91 19.27 7.95 -2.42
N LEU A 92 18.68 7.10 -3.25
CA LEU A 92 17.51 7.45 -4.04
C LEU A 92 16.26 7.61 -3.17
N PHE A 93 16.08 6.73 -2.18
CA PHE A 93 14.99 6.85 -1.23
C PHE A 93 15.08 8.16 -0.44
N VAL A 94 16.27 8.49 0.08
CA VAL A 94 16.53 9.76 0.77
C VAL A 94 16.31 10.94 -0.17
N ALA A 95 16.71 10.85 -1.44
CA ALA A 95 16.46 11.91 -2.42
C ALA A 95 14.96 12.19 -2.59
N TRP A 96 14.11 11.16 -2.63
CA TRP A 96 12.64 11.34 -2.65
C TRP A 96 12.10 11.96 -1.36
N VAL A 97 12.60 11.55 -0.20
CA VAL A 97 12.22 12.17 1.09
C VAL A 97 12.57 13.65 1.10
N VAL A 98 13.79 14.02 0.66
CA VAL A 98 14.24 15.40 0.57
C VAL A 98 13.42 16.19 -0.46
N LEU A 99 13.19 15.63 -1.65
CA LEU A 99 12.41 16.26 -2.71
C LEU A 99 11.00 16.61 -2.25
N ILE A 100 10.31 15.65 -1.61
CA ILE A 100 8.97 15.89 -1.08
C ILE A 100 9.02 16.85 0.11
N GLY A 101 10.03 16.77 0.98
CA GLY A 101 10.27 17.74 2.05
C GLY A 101 10.36 19.18 1.52
N VAL A 102 11.25 19.42 0.56
CA VAL A 102 11.36 20.73 -0.13
C VAL A 102 10.02 21.13 -0.74
N GLY A 103 9.31 20.19 -1.39
CA GLY A 103 7.96 20.40 -1.92
C GLY A 103 6.98 20.89 -0.86
N ILE A 104 6.97 20.29 0.34
CA ILE A 104 6.10 20.68 1.47
C ILE A 104 6.41 22.10 1.96
N GLY A 105 7.69 22.47 2.05
CA GLY A 105 8.09 23.82 2.47
C GLY A 105 7.75 24.89 1.42
N TRP A 106 7.83 24.53 0.14
CA TRP A 106 7.57 25.43 -0.97
C TRP A 106 6.08 25.60 -1.29
N LEU A 107 5.31 24.50 -1.24
CA LEU A 107 3.91 24.46 -1.67
C LEU A 107 3.02 25.52 -1.01
N PRO A 108 3.09 25.82 0.31
CA PRO A 108 2.30 26.87 0.95
C PRO A 108 2.39 28.24 0.27
N ASN A 109 3.53 28.55 -0.33
CA ASN A 109 3.85 29.86 -0.93
C ASN A 109 3.44 29.95 -2.41
N THR A 110 2.89 28.89 -2.98
CA THR A 110 2.48 28.86 -4.40
C THR A 110 1.03 29.29 -4.62
N ASN A 111 0.68 29.52 -5.88
CA ASN A 111 -0.67 29.90 -6.28
C ASN A 111 -1.61 28.69 -6.34
N ARG A 112 -2.91 28.95 -6.46
CA ARG A 112 -3.96 27.91 -6.49
C ARG A 112 -3.81 26.96 -7.69
N LEU A 113 -3.38 27.48 -8.83
CA LEU A 113 -3.19 26.70 -10.06
C LEU A 113 -2.05 25.70 -9.89
N THR A 114 -0.94 26.07 -9.25
CA THR A 114 0.18 25.19 -8.94
C THR A 114 -0.25 24.04 -8.03
N HIS A 115 -1.06 24.29 -7.00
CA HIS A 115 -1.61 23.23 -6.13
C HIS A 115 -2.46 22.24 -6.94
N LEU A 116 -3.33 22.77 -7.81
CA LEU A 116 -4.19 21.97 -8.65
C LEU A 116 -3.38 21.11 -9.63
N LEU A 117 -2.42 21.72 -10.33
CA LEU A 117 -1.57 21.03 -11.30
C LEU A 117 -0.67 19.98 -10.65
N ILE A 118 -0.13 20.24 -9.46
CA ILE A 118 0.66 19.25 -8.72
C ILE A 118 -0.22 18.09 -8.26
N ALA A 119 -1.40 18.38 -7.69
CA ALA A 119 -2.30 17.32 -7.21
C ALA A 119 -2.84 16.46 -8.36
N ILE A 120 -3.37 17.08 -9.41
CA ILE A 120 -3.89 16.38 -10.59
C ILE A 120 -2.76 15.73 -11.36
N GLY A 121 -1.62 16.39 -11.54
CA GLY A 121 -0.47 15.84 -12.25
C GLY A 121 0.08 14.60 -11.57
N THR A 122 0.32 14.66 -10.25
CA THR A 122 0.89 13.54 -9.50
C THR A 122 -0.05 12.32 -9.49
N LEU A 123 -1.34 12.54 -9.21
CA LEU A 123 -2.31 11.44 -9.18
C LEU A 123 -2.69 10.97 -10.59
N GLY A 124 -2.76 11.90 -11.54
CA GLY A 124 -3.07 11.64 -12.95
C GLY A 124 -2.00 10.82 -13.65
N VAL A 125 -0.71 11.08 -13.38
CA VAL A 125 0.38 10.23 -13.86
C VAL A 125 0.18 8.78 -13.41
N GLY A 126 -0.29 8.55 -12.19
CA GLY A 126 -0.63 7.20 -11.72
C GLY A 126 -1.69 6.50 -12.58
N PHE A 127 -2.75 7.21 -12.97
CA PHE A 127 -3.76 6.67 -13.89
C PHE A 127 -3.23 6.46 -15.30
N VAL A 128 -2.40 7.37 -15.81
CA VAL A 128 -1.76 7.22 -17.13
C VAL A 128 -0.89 5.96 -17.16
N LEU A 129 -0.10 5.73 -16.10
CA LEU A 129 0.68 4.51 -15.96
C LEU A 129 -0.23 3.27 -15.89
N LEU A 130 -1.34 3.35 -15.16
CA LEU A 130 -2.30 2.25 -15.06
C LEU A 130 -2.95 1.92 -16.42
N VAL A 131 -3.22 2.94 -17.25
CA VAL A 131 -3.70 2.75 -18.64
C VAL A 131 -2.61 2.17 -19.52
N ALA A 132 -1.38 2.67 -19.44
CA ALA A 132 -0.26 2.13 -20.20
C ALA A 132 -0.03 0.63 -19.88
N ASP A 133 -0.17 0.24 -18.61
CA ASP A 133 -0.01 -1.14 -18.14
C ASP A 133 -1.06 -2.13 -18.69
N THR A 134 -2.18 -1.62 -19.22
CA THR A 134 -3.16 -2.46 -19.94
C THR A 134 -2.73 -2.81 -21.36
N ALA A 135 -1.89 -1.97 -21.97
CA ALA A 135 -1.40 -2.19 -23.33
C ALA A 135 -0.05 -2.92 -23.33
N GLN A 136 0.83 -2.58 -22.38
CA GLN A 136 2.14 -3.17 -22.22
C GLN A 136 2.49 -3.23 -20.74
N SER A 137 2.94 -4.40 -20.28
CA SER A 137 3.39 -4.57 -18.91
C SER A 137 4.53 -3.61 -18.60
N LEU A 138 4.30 -2.68 -17.67
CA LEU A 138 5.30 -1.69 -17.26
C LEU A 138 6.47 -2.35 -16.55
N TYR A 139 6.23 -3.49 -15.89
CA TYR A 139 7.25 -4.24 -15.19
C TYR A 139 7.58 -5.55 -15.92
N PRO A 140 8.84 -5.78 -16.35
CA PRO A 140 9.26 -7.04 -16.93
C PRO A 140 8.91 -8.22 -16.01
N GLY A 141 8.27 -9.23 -16.59
CA GLY A 141 7.84 -10.42 -15.84
C GLY A 141 6.49 -10.28 -15.11
N THR A 142 5.80 -9.14 -15.20
CA THR A 142 4.41 -9.03 -14.72
C THR A 142 3.41 -9.20 -15.86
N SER A 143 2.20 -9.65 -15.54
CA SER A 143 1.06 -9.62 -16.47
C SER A 143 0.47 -8.21 -16.55
N THR A 144 -0.06 -7.85 -17.73
CA THR A 144 -0.82 -6.62 -17.94
C THR A 144 -2.08 -6.61 -17.06
N ILE A 145 -2.52 -5.43 -16.63
CA ILE A 145 -3.76 -5.29 -15.86
C ILE A 145 -4.98 -5.78 -16.69
N PRO A 146 -5.81 -6.69 -16.15
CA PRO A 146 -7.04 -7.11 -16.80
C PRO A 146 -7.99 -5.93 -17.04
N PRO A 147 -8.70 -5.86 -18.18
CA PRO A 147 -9.62 -4.76 -18.48
C PRO A 147 -10.68 -4.51 -17.41
N LEU A 148 -11.17 -5.57 -16.76
CA LEU A 148 -12.13 -5.47 -15.67
C LEU A 148 -11.56 -4.67 -14.48
N THR A 149 -10.33 -4.94 -14.07
CA THR A 149 -9.66 -4.21 -12.98
C THR A 149 -9.52 -2.73 -13.33
N MET A 150 -9.19 -2.42 -14.59
CA MET A 150 -9.16 -1.05 -15.08
C MET A 150 -10.54 -0.38 -14.96
N TYR A 151 -11.62 -1.02 -15.44
CA TYR A 151 -12.98 -0.47 -15.35
C TYR A 151 -13.43 -0.20 -13.91
N LEU A 152 -12.98 -1.00 -12.94
CA LEU A 152 -13.29 -0.81 -11.52
C LEU A 152 -12.47 0.32 -10.88
N LEU A 153 -11.25 0.58 -11.37
CA LEU A 153 -10.38 1.65 -10.86
C LEU A 153 -10.66 3.02 -11.51
N LEU A 154 -11.08 3.05 -12.77
CA LEU A 154 -11.31 4.29 -13.53
C LEU A 154 -12.29 5.28 -12.84
N PRO A 155 -13.35 4.83 -12.14
CA PRO A 155 -14.21 5.73 -11.36
C PRO A 155 -13.48 6.54 -10.28
N LEU A 156 -12.31 6.09 -9.79
CA LEU A 156 -11.50 6.83 -8.81
C LEU A 156 -10.88 8.12 -9.37
N VAL A 157 -10.86 8.30 -10.68
CA VAL A 157 -10.44 9.58 -11.30
C VAL A 157 -11.31 10.73 -10.79
N VAL A 158 -12.61 10.49 -10.55
CA VAL A 158 -13.56 11.50 -10.08
C VAL A 158 -13.20 12.01 -8.66
N PRO A 159 -13.12 11.17 -7.61
CA PRO A 159 -12.72 11.63 -6.29
C PRO A 159 -11.30 12.22 -6.27
N VAL A 160 -10.39 11.74 -7.11
CA VAL A 160 -9.04 12.32 -7.27
C VAL A 160 -9.09 13.74 -7.84
N ALA A 161 -9.89 13.98 -8.88
CA ALA A 161 -10.06 15.32 -9.45
C ALA A 161 -10.68 16.29 -8.42
N ILE A 162 -11.69 15.82 -7.66
CA ILE A 162 -12.32 16.59 -6.59
C ILE A 162 -11.32 16.87 -5.45
N ALA A 163 -10.51 15.87 -5.07
CA ALA A 163 -9.45 16.03 -4.06
C ALA A 163 -8.40 17.05 -4.47
N GLY A 164 -7.98 17.08 -5.74
CA GLY A 164 -7.07 18.10 -6.28
C GLY A 164 -7.66 19.51 -6.19
N GLY A 165 -8.96 19.66 -6.48
CA GLY A 165 -9.68 20.91 -6.26
C GLY A 165 -9.78 21.29 -4.77
N GLY A 166 -9.99 20.30 -3.89
CA GLY A 166 -10.03 20.44 -2.43
C GLY A 166 -8.72 20.92 -1.84
N LEU A 167 -7.58 20.38 -2.28
CA LEU A 167 -6.26 20.79 -1.80
C LEU A 167 -6.02 22.30 -2.01
N ALA A 168 -6.42 22.80 -3.17
CA ALA A 168 -6.30 24.21 -3.55
C ALA A 168 -7.14 25.15 -2.66
N LEU A 169 -8.10 24.60 -1.90
CA LEU A 169 -9.01 25.32 -1.00
C LEU A 169 -8.55 25.29 0.47
N VAL A 170 -7.71 24.33 0.85
CA VAL A 170 -7.19 24.15 2.22
C VAL A 170 -6.16 25.23 2.61
N LYS A 171 -5.80 26.14 1.69
CA LYS A 171 -4.81 27.21 1.92
C LYS A 171 -5.08 28.09 3.15
N ASN A 172 -6.34 28.25 3.58
CA ASN A 172 -6.74 29.25 4.57
C ASN A 172 -6.86 28.75 6.04
N ARG A 173 -6.53 27.49 6.37
CA ARG A 173 -6.52 27.01 7.77
C ARG A 173 -5.25 26.21 8.08
N SER A 174 -4.55 26.57 9.15
CA SER A 174 -3.20 26.06 9.48
C SER A 174 -3.16 24.59 9.91
N TRP A 175 -4.09 24.14 10.76
CA TRP A 175 -4.00 22.80 11.37
C TRP A 175 -4.41 21.62 10.47
N PRO A 176 -5.56 21.64 9.75
CA PRO A 176 -5.94 20.53 8.87
C PRO A 176 -4.97 20.35 7.68
N LYS A 177 -4.30 21.43 7.27
CA LYS A 177 -3.40 21.46 6.12
C LYS A 177 -2.19 20.54 6.30
N VAL A 178 -1.56 20.56 7.47
CA VAL A 178 -0.34 19.78 7.75
C VAL A 178 -0.63 18.30 7.74
N THR A 179 -1.66 17.89 8.48
CA THR A 179 -2.03 16.49 8.62
C THR A 179 -2.46 15.90 7.29
N ILE A 180 -3.32 16.61 6.55
CA ILE A 180 -3.81 16.12 5.26
C ILE A 180 -2.69 16.07 4.23
N LEU A 181 -1.83 17.10 4.14
CA LEU A 181 -0.69 17.08 3.22
C LEU A 181 0.27 15.94 3.56
N SER A 182 0.57 15.75 4.84
CA SER A 182 1.45 14.69 5.33
C SER A 182 0.95 13.31 4.91
N LEU A 183 -0.36 13.05 4.97
CA LEU A 183 -0.94 11.78 4.54
C LEU A 183 -0.60 11.39 3.09
N PHE A 184 -0.32 12.35 2.20
CA PHE A 184 0.13 12.07 0.83
C PHE A 184 1.64 11.87 0.71
N VAL A 185 2.43 12.46 1.60
CA VAL A 185 3.89 12.46 1.51
C VAL A 185 4.43 11.04 1.52
N ALA A 186 4.02 10.24 2.51
CA ALA A 186 4.50 8.88 2.66
C ALA A 186 4.23 8.00 1.42
N PRO A 187 2.97 7.87 0.92
CA PRO A 187 2.73 7.07 -0.27
C PRO A 187 3.38 7.64 -1.53
N LEU A 188 3.49 8.97 -1.68
CA LEU A 188 4.16 9.57 -2.84
C LEU A 188 5.66 9.30 -2.87
N VAL A 189 6.34 9.39 -1.72
CA VAL A 189 7.76 9.00 -1.61
C VAL A 189 7.95 7.56 -2.02
N ILE A 190 7.11 6.65 -1.52
CA ILE A 190 7.27 5.21 -1.79
C ILE A 190 6.94 4.89 -3.26
N ILE A 191 5.90 5.51 -3.85
CA ILE A 191 5.58 5.35 -5.27
C ILE A 191 6.70 5.91 -6.15
N GLY A 192 7.15 7.14 -5.88
CA GLY A 192 8.24 7.76 -6.63
C GLY A 192 9.52 6.94 -6.57
N PHE A 193 9.89 6.48 -5.38
CA PHE A 193 11.01 5.55 -5.18
C PHE A 193 10.81 4.25 -5.98
N SER A 194 9.65 3.61 -5.89
CA SER A 194 9.39 2.33 -6.57
C SER A 194 9.38 2.46 -8.10
N LEU A 195 8.99 3.62 -8.64
CA LEU A 195 9.03 3.90 -10.07
C LEU A 195 10.45 4.21 -10.58
N THR A 196 11.34 4.70 -9.72
CA THR A 196 12.69 5.17 -10.11
C THR A 196 13.82 4.24 -9.71
N ALA A 197 13.64 3.40 -8.69
CA ALA A 197 14.67 2.49 -8.17
C ALA A 197 14.95 1.31 -9.09
N GLY A 198 13.99 0.96 -9.96
CA GLY A 198 14.15 -0.07 -10.95
C GLY A 198 12.81 -0.65 -11.38
N VAL A 199 12.77 -1.12 -12.62
CA VAL A 199 11.59 -1.77 -13.17
C VAL A 199 11.67 -3.27 -12.86
N THR A 200 11.54 -3.63 -11.58
CA THR A 200 11.58 -5.02 -11.10
C THR A 200 10.29 -5.41 -10.39
N ILE A 201 10.00 -6.71 -10.35
CA ILE A 201 8.80 -7.26 -9.69
C ILE A 201 8.72 -6.90 -8.20
N ASP A 202 9.88 -6.74 -7.55
CA ASP A 202 9.99 -6.28 -6.17
C ASP A 202 9.40 -4.88 -5.96
N TYR A 203 9.76 -3.94 -6.84
CA TYR A 203 9.27 -2.57 -6.77
C TYR A 203 7.81 -2.48 -7.23
N PHE A 204 7.36 -3.31 -8.17
CA PHE A 204 5.95 -3.43 -8.53
C PHE A 204 5.05 -3.81 -7.33
N PHE A 205 5.41 -4.83 -6.56
CA PHE A 205 4.63 -5.21 -5.38
C PHE A 205 4.65 -4.13 -4.29
N THR A 206 5.73 -3.36 -4.21
CA THR A 206 5.83 -2.22 -3.29
C THR A 206 4.89 -1.10 -3.73
N LEU A 207 4.85 -0.79 -5.02
CA LEU A 207 3.95 0.20 -5.62
C LEU A 207 2.49 -0.20 -5.41
N ILE A 208 2.12 -1.44 -5.70
CA ILE A 208 0.75 -1.93 -5.47
C ILE A 208 0.43 -1.82 -3.98
N ARG A 209 1.23 -2.33 -3.05
CA ARG A 209 0.86 -2.23 -1.63
C ARG A 209 0.72 -0.79 -1.14
N THR A 210 1.49 0.13 -1.70
CA THR A 210 1.43 1.55 -1.36
C THR A 210 0.09 2.20 -1.75
N HIS A 211 -0.60 1.71 -2.78
CA HIS A 211 -1.86 2.31 -3.23
C HIS A 211 -2.93 2.30 -2.12
N LEU A 212 -2.92 1.32 -1.21
CA LEU A 212 -3.86 1.24 -0.10
C LEU A 212 -3.75 2.45 0.84
N PHE A 213 -2.54 2.98 1.00
CA PHE A 213 -2.28 4.16 1.82
C PHE A 213 -2.69 5.46 1.13
N LEU A 214 -3.02 5.46 -0.17
CA LEU A 214 -3.54 6.62 -0.88
C LEU A 214 -5.06 6.80 -0.72
N TYR A 215 -5.82 5.72 -0.52
CA TYR A 215 -7.28 5.79 -0.46
C TYR A 215 -7.77 6.74 0.63
N LEU A 216 -7.28 6.57 1.86
CA LEU A 216 -7.69 7.40 2.99
C LEU A 216 -7.40 8.91 2.78
N PRO A 217 -6.17 9.33 2.44
CA PRO A 217 -5.88 10.74 2.15
C PRO A 217 -6.70 11.31 0.99
N VAL A 218 -6.86 10.54 -0.10
CA VAL A 218 -7.66 10.97 -1.26
C VAL A 218 -9.11 11.19 -0.87
N MET A 219 -9.72 10.26 -0.13
CA MET A 219 -11.11 10.40 0.31
C MET A 219 -11.28 11.51 1.34
N ALA A 220 -10.31 11.71 2.23
CA ALA A 220 -10.31 12.84 3.17
C ALA A 220 -10.25 14.19 2.44
N LEU A 221 -9.39 14.34 1.43
CA LEU A 221 -9.33 15.55 0.60
C LEU A 221 -10.57 15.74 -0.26
N ALA A 222 -11.10 14.67 -0.85
CA ALA A 222 -12.33 14.73 -1.63
C ALA A 222 -13.49 15.18 -0.75
N GLY A 223 -13.61 14.62 0.46
CA GLY A 223 -14.58 15.03 1.47
C GLY A 223 -14.39 16.49 1.92
N ALA A 224 -13.16 16.93 2.17
CA ALA A 224 -12.86 18.32 2.50
C ALA A 224 -13.20 19.28 1.35
N GLY A 225 -12.89 18.90 0.10
CA GLY A 225 -13.24 19.64 -1.10
C GLY A 225 -14.75 19.78 -1.24
N VAL A 226 -15.50 18.68 -1.13
CA VAL A 226 -16.97 18.71 -1.11
C VAL A 226 -17.45 19.59 0.03
N GLY A 227 -16.97 19.38 1.27
CA GLY A 227 -17.35 20.15 2.46
C GLY A 227 -17.14 21.65 2.31
N TRP A 228 -16.07 22.08 1.65
CA TRP A 228 -15.85 23.49 1.32
C TRP A 228 -16.91 24.02 0.34
N TYR A 229 -17.20 23.25 -0.73
CA TYR A 229 -18.33 23.57 -1.62
C TYR A 229 -19.69 23.53 -0.88
N LEU A 230 -19.85 22.66 0.14
CA LEU A 230 -21.05 22.57 0.99
C LEU A 230 -21.28 23.86 1.79
N LEU A 231 -20.23 24.55 2.22
CA LEU A 231 -20.29 25.79 3.01
C LEU A 231 -20.52 27.06 2.15
N GLY A 232 -20.51 26.95 0.81
CA GLY A 232 -20.83 28.04 -0.11
C GLY A 232 -22.34 28.37 -0.20
N PRO A 233 -22.71 29.48 -0.88
CA PRO A 233 -24.03 30.12 -0.79
C PRO A 233 -25.21 29.15 -0.93
N SER A 234 -26.12 29.24 0.04
CA SER A 234 -27.22 28.31 0.33
C SER A 234 -28.42 28.51 -0.60
N SER A 235 -28.26 28.24 -1.89
CA SER A 235 -29.43 28.09 -2.78
C SER A 235 -29.91 26.64 -2.81
N SER A 236 -31.21 26.44 -3.01
CA SER A 236 -31.82 25.11 -3.08
C SER A 236 -31.19 24.23 -4.17
N ARG A 237 -30.83 24.83 -5.32
CA ARG A 237 -30.15 24.15 -6.44
C ARG A 237 -28.78 23.61 -6.06
N TRP A 238 -28.01 24.36 -5.27
CA TRP A 238 -26.71 23.89 -4.79
C TRP A 238 -26.85 22.71 -3.83
N ARG A 239 -27.89 22.64 -2.99
CA ARG A 239 -28.12 21.49 -2.10
C ARG A 239 -28.32 20.17 -2.86
N ALA A 240 -29.03 20.19 -3.98
CA ALA A 240 -29.22 18.99 -4.81
C ALA A 240 -27.90 18.55 -5.47
N ALA A 241 -27.16 19.48 -6.09
CA ALA A 241 -25.86 19.20 -6.69
C ALA A 241 -24.85 18.65 -5.66
N LYS A 242 -24.87 19.18 -4.44
CA LYS A 242 -24.06 18.73 -3.31
C LYS A 242 -24.34 17.28 -2.92
N ARG A 243 -25.62 16.90 -2.77
CA ARG A 243 -26.01 15.50 -2.50
C ARG A 243 -25.58 14.59 -3.64
N GLY A 244 -25.79 15.01 -4.88
CA GLY A 244 -25.32 14.30 -6.07
C GLY A 244 -23.82 14.03 -6.04
N ALA A 245 -22.99 15.03 -5.72
CA ALA A 245 -21.54 14.88 -5.64
C ALA A 245 -21.09 13.89 -4.57
N ILE A 246 -21.71 13.90 -3.38
CA ILE A 246 -21.43 12.91 -2.32
C ILE A 246 -21.82 11.51 -2.81
N CYS A 247 -23.01 11.35 -3.37
CA CYS A 247 -23.45 10.06 -3.93
C CYS A 247 -22.50 9.55 -5.01
N VAL A 248 -22.01 10.43 -5.89
CA VAL A 248 -21.04 10.07 -6.92
C VAL A 248 -19.72 9.61 -6.31
N ILE A 249 -19.16 10.32 -5.32
CA ILE A 249 -17.92 9.91 -4.65
C ILE A 249 -18.09 8.55 -3.97
N VAL A 250 -19.19 8.37 -3.22
CA VAL A 250 -19.49 7.11 -2.54
C VAL A 250 -19.68 5.98 -3.55
N LEU A 251 -20.35 6.24 -4.67
CA LEU A 251 -20.54 5.26 -5.73
C LEU A 251 -19.21 4.90 -6.42
N CYS A 252 -18.37 5.88 -6.75
CA CYS A 252 -17.02 5.64 -7.28
C CYS A 252 -16.19 4.80 -6.32
N ALA A 253 -16.19 5.14 -5.02
CA ALA A 253 -15.51 4.37 -3.99
C ALA A 253 -16.07 2.94 -3.90
N ALA A 254 -17.39 2.78 -3.90
CA ALA A 254 -18.05 1.47 -3.83
C ALA A 254 -17.75 0.59 -5.06
N ILE A 255 -17.72 1.17 -6.26
CA ILE A 255 -17.33 0.45 -7.49
C ILE A 255 -15.86 0.03 -7.45
N SER A 256 -14.99 0.86 -6.88
CA SER A 256 -13.57 0.54 -6.74
C SER A 256 -13.23 -0.38 -5.57
N ALA A 257 -14.10 -0.44 -4.54
CA ALA A 257 -13.85 -1.19 -3.32
C ALA A 257 -13.56 -2.67 -3.57
N PRO A 258 -14.28 -3.36 -4.48
CA PRO A 258 -13.91 -4.70 -4.89
C PRO A 258 -12.45 -4.83 -5.28
N VAL A 259 -11.79 -3.87 -5.92
CA VAL A 259 -10.38 -4.01 -6.33
C VAL A 259 -9.44 -4.21 -5.15
N SER A 260 -9.75 -3.62 -3.99
CA SER A 260 -9.00 -3.82 -2.75
C SER A 260 -9.20 -5.22 -2.16
N PHE A 261 -10.30 -5.89 -2.51
CA PHE A 261 -10.68 -7.23 -2.02
C PHE A 261 -10.61 -8.33 -3.09
N LEU A 262 -10.50 -7.96 -4.36
CA LEU A 262 -10.10 -8.78 -5.49
C LEU A 262 -8.62 -9.06 -5.27
N GLY A 263 -8.40 -9.88 -4.26
CA GLY A 263 -7.12 -10.40 -3.89
C GLY A 263 -6.64 -11.40 -4.96
N PRO A 264 -5.76 -12.31 -4.56
CA PRO A 264 -5.14 -13.33 -5.40
C PRO A 264 -6.09 -14.12 -6.31
N GLU A 265 -7.39 -14.12 -6.08
CA GLU A 265 -8.34 -14.86 -6.92
C GLU A 265 -8.43 -14.35 -8.36
N THR A 266 -8.06 -13.10 -8.63
CA THR A 266 -7.89 -12.59 -10.01
C THR A 266 -6.44 -12.62 -10.50
N ARG A 267 -5.47 -12.78 -9.59
CA ARG A 267 -4.04 -12.86 -9.89
C ARG A 267 -3.56 -14.27 -9.57
N ILE A 268 -3.35 -15.07 -10.62
CA ILE A 268 -2.92 -16.47 -10.51
C ILE A 268 -1.73 -16.66 -9.54
N ILE A 269 -0.93 -15.64 -9.24
CA ILE A 269 0.10 -15.66 -8.20
C ILE A 269 0.05 -14.41 -7.31
N GLU A 270 0.26 -14.60 -6.00
CA GLU A 270 0.36 -13.51 -5.03
C GLU A 270 1.69 -12.78 -5.15
N GLY A 271 1.70 -11.47 -4.86
CA GLY A 271 2.94 -10.71 -4.83
C GLY A 271 3.90 -11.03 -3.68
N THR A 272 3.55 -12.01 -2.87
CA THR A 272 4.33 -12.58 -1.77
C THR A 272 5.00 -13.88 -2.13
N THR A 273 4.70 -14.46 -3.29
CA THR A 273 5.22 -15.77 -3.64
C THR A 273 6.74 -15.73 -3.76
N THR A 274 7.40 -16.56 -2.97
CA THR A 274 8.88 -16.63 -2.93
C THR A 274 9.43 -17.59 -3.97
N THR A 275 10.71 -17.43 -4.37
CA THR A 275 11.38 -18.39 -5.25
C THR A 275 11.35 -19.81 -4.68
N ALA A 276 11.52 -19.94 -3.37
CA ALA A 276 11.44 -21.23 -2.68
C ALA A 276 10.06 -21.89 -2.82
N GLU A 277 8.97 -21.12 -2.92
CA GLU A 277 7.63 -21.65 -3.19
C GLU A 277 7.52 -22.17 -4.62
N PHE A 278 8.05 -21.46 -5.61
CA PHE A 278 8.10 -21.96 -6.99
C PHE A 278 8.94 -23.23 -7.12
N GLU A 279 10.12 -23.27 -6.48
CA GLU A 279 11.00 -24.44 -6.44
C GLU A 279 10.35 -25.62 -5.70
N SER A 280 9.57 -25.36 -4.65
CA SER A 280 8.85 -26.41 -3.92
C SER A 280 7.76 -27.05 -4.77
N ILE A 281 7.07 -26.27 -5.60
CA ILE A 281 6.08 -26.80 -6.53
C ILE A 281 6.75 -27.52 -7.70
N GLU A 282 7.87 -27.01 -8.22
CA GLU A 282 8.66 -27.71 -9.22
C GLU A 282 9.17 -29.06 -8.69
N PHE A 283 9.72 -29.08 -7.47
CA PHE A 283 10.14 -30.30 -6.80
C PHE A 283 8.98 -31.29 -6.62
N ALA A 284 7.82 -30.80 -6.18
CA ALA A 284 6.60 -31.60 -6.05
C ALA A 284 6.20 -32.25 -7.38
N ASP A 285 6.25 -31.47 -8.46
CA ASP A 285 5.88 -31.91 -9.80
C ASP A 285 6.83 -32.97 -10.35
N GLU A 286 8.11 -32.85 -10.07
CA GLU A 286 9.15 -33.77 -10.55
C GLU A 286 9.26 -35.05 -9.72
N HIS A 287 9.05 -34.96 -8.40
CA HIS A 287 9.44 -36.03 -7.48
C HIS A 287 8.25 -36.73 -6.79
N VAL A 288 7.07 -36.10 -6.73
CA VAL A 288 5.90 -36.73 -6.11
C VAL A 288 5.13 -37.49 -7.18
N THR A 289 5.18 -38.81 -7.10
CA THR A 289 4.43 -39.68 -7.99
C THR A 289 2.94 -39.67 -7.62
N GLY A 290 2.08 -39.35 -8.60
CA GLY A 290 0.62 -39.33 -8.41
C GLY A 290 0.06 -37.98 -8.03
N GLN A 291 -1.00 -37.97 -7.21
CA GLN A 291 -1.66 -36.74 -6.78
C GLN A 291 -1.00 -36.20 -5.51
N TRP A 292 -0.81 -34.89 -5.46
CA TRP A 292 -0.38 -34.19 -4.27
C TRP A 292 -1.38 -33.07 -3.97
N ALA A 293 -1.43 -32.67 -2.70
CA ALA A 293 -2.34 -31.65 -2.24
C ALA A 293 -1.56 -30.59 -1.46
N THR A 294 -2.04 -29.36 -1.53
CA THR A 294 -1.38 -28.23 -0.89
C THR A 294 -2.44 -27.18 -0.52
N ASP A 295 -2.01 -26.08 0.08
CA ASP A 295 -2.91 -24.98 0.38
C ASP A 295 -3.37 -24.23 -0.89
N GLY A 296 -4.39 -23.38 -0.76
CA GLY A 296 -4.94 -22.64 -1.89
C GLY A 296 -3.91 -21.73 -2.59
N HIS A 297 -2.90 -21.26 -1.85
CA HIS A 297 -1.84 -20.40 -2.37
C HIS A 297 -0.87 -21.17 -3.28
N LEU A 298 -0.34 -22.28 -2.82
CA LEU A 298 0.58 -23.12 -3.59
C LEU A 298 -0.12 -23.83 -4.75
N ALA A 299 -1.40 -24.15 -4.61
CA ALA A 299 -2.21 -24.66 -5.72
C ALA A 299 -2.33 -23.65 -6.86
N ARG A 300 -2.41 -22.35 -6.53
CA ARG A 300 -2.40 -21.25 -7.51
C ARG A 300 -1.03 -21.12 -8.20
N VAL A 301 0.07 -21.27 -7.47
CA VAL A 301 1.44 -21.32 -8.03
C VAL A 301 1.59 -22.48 -9.01
N ALA A 302 1.08 -23.66 -8.66
CA ALA A 302 1.08 -24.83 -9.54
C ALA A 302 0.27 -24.62 -10.83
N LEU A 303 -0.90 -23.97 -10.74
CA LEU A 303 -1.71 -23.62 -11.92
C LEU A 303 -1.02 -22.61 -12.82
N TYR A 304 -0.20 -21.71 -12.27
CA TYR A 304 0.56 -20.75 -13.05
C TYR A 304 1.73 -21.40 -13.80
N GLN A 305 2.52 -22.25 -13.14
CA GLN A 305 3.62 -22.97 -13.78
C GLN A 305 3.10 -23.97 -14.82
N ASN A 306 1.97 -24.62 -14.54
CA ASN A 306 1.37 -25.68 -15.37
C ASN A 306 -0.13 -25.42 -15.59
N PRO A 307 -0.51 -24.64 -16.63
CA PRO A 307 -1.91 -24.27 -16.88
C PRO A 307 -2.84 -25.47 -17.10
N PRO A 308 -4.17 -25.31 -16.89
CA PRO A 308 -5.16 -26.36 -16.65
C PRO A 308 -5.38 -27.39 -17.77
N LYS A 309 -4.61 -27.37 -18.86
CA LYS A 309 -4.62 -28.45 -19.86
C LYS A 309 -4.05 -29.76 -19.29
N SER A 310 -3.32 -29.73 -18.18
CA SER A 310 -2.73 -30.92 -17.53
C SER A 310 -3.14 -31.15 -16.06
N ARG A 311 -3.83 -30.21 -15.40
CA ARG A 311 -4.16 -30.31 -13.96
C ARG A 311 -5.61 -29.94 -13.64
N LYS A 312 -6.25 -30.78 -12.84
CA LYS A 312 -7.50 -30.48 -12.14
C LYS A 312 -7.16 -30.12 -10.69
N VAL A 313 -7.34 -28.86 -10.32
CA VAL A 313 -7.37 -28.45 -8.92
C VAL A 313 -8.81 -28.62 -8.45
N SER A 314 -9.02 -29.46 -7.43
CA SER A 314 -10.33 -29.70 -6.81
C SER A 314 -10.28 -29.20 -5.38
N GLY A 315 -11.31 -28.44 -4.97
CA GLY A 315 -11.52 -28.05 -3.56
C GLY A 315 -12.19 -29.13 -2.72
N GLU A 316 -12.32 -30.35 -3.25
CA GLU A 316 -12.93 -31.48 -2.56
C GLU A 316 -12.04 -32.04 -1.45
N PRO A 317 -12.60 -32.83 -0.51
CA PRO A 317 -11.83 -33.52 0.52
C PRO A 317 -10.64 -34.28 -0.11
N LEU A 318 -9.48 -34.18 0.55
CA LEU A 318 -8.24 -34.84 0.14
C LEU A 318 -8.51 -36.29 -0.29
N PRO A 319 -8.22 -36.67 -1.55
CA PRO A 319 -8.27 -38.06 -1.96
C PRO A 319 -7.43 -38.89 -0.98
N PRO A 320 -7.84 -40.12 -0.60
CA PRO A 320 -7.13 -40.93 0.40
C PRO A 320 -5.64 -41.22 0.09
N GLN A 321 -5.19 -40.92 -1.12
CA GLN A 321 -3.85 -41.19 -1.64
C GLN A 321 -3.05 -39.93 -2.01
N SER A 322 -3.53 -38.72 -1.70
CA SER A 322 -2.78 -37.51 -2.01
C SER A 322 -1.68 -37.22 -0.99
N THR A 323 -0.45 -36.97 -1.45
CA THR A 323 0.65 -36.54 -0.58
C THR A 323 0.46 -35.06 -0.19
N PRO A 324 0.32 -34.72 1.10
CA PRO A 324 0.20 -33.33 1.52
C PRO A 324 1.56 -32.63 1.46
N ILE A 325 1.60 -31.49 0.79
CA ILE A 325 2.75 -30.60 0.69
C ILE A 325 2.44 -29.35 1.49
N ALA A 326 3.12 -29.24 2.63
CA ALA A 326 3.05 -28.08 3.50
C ALA A 326 4.41 -27.39 3.52
N ILE A 327 4.43 -26.11 3.22
CA ILE A 327 5.60 -25.26 3.40
C ILE A 327 5.39 -24.46 4.69
N SER A 328 6.44 -24.33 5.50
CA SER A 328 6.39 -23.48 6.69
C SER A 328 6.35 -22.00 6.29
N HIS A 329 5.15 -21.44 6.12
CA HIS A 329 4.95 -20.01 5.90
C HIS A 329 4.45 -19.28 7.15
N TRP A 330 4.92 -18.05 7.31
CA TRP A 330 4.57 -17.15 8.41
C TRP A 330 3.15 -16.56 8.28
N THR A 331 2.49 -16.74 7.14
CA THR A 331 1.14 -16.19 6.86
C THR A 331 -0.01 -17.06 7.39
N HIS A 332 0.26 -18.25 7.92
CA HIS A 332 -0.76 -19.27 8.26
C HIS A 332 -1.49 -19.12 9.60
N ALA A 333 -1.45 -17.96 10.26
CA ALA A 333 -2.22 -17.77 11.49
C ALA A 333 -3.73 -17.50 11.28
N GLY A 334 -4.23 -17.45 10.03
CA GLY A 334 -5.61 -17.04 9.74
C GLY A 334 -6.36 -17.87 8.70
N GLU A 335 -5.69 -18.53 7.75
CA GLU A 335 -6.35 -19.43 6.81
C GLU A 335 -6.56 -20.79 7.48
N LYS A 336 -7.64 -20.89 8.25
CA LYS A 336 -8.25 -22.18 8.55
C LYS A 336 -8.39 -22.92 7.23
N PHE A 337 -8.01 -24.20 7.21
CA PHE A 337 -8.45 -25.16 6.19
C PHE A 337 -9.94 -24.94 5.94
N GLY A 338 -10.24 -24.18 4.88
CA GLY A 338 -11.59 -23.82 4.53
C GLY A 338 -12.23 -25.08 4.00
N HIS A 339 -13.05 -25.71 4.85
CA HIS A 339 -14.16 -26.47 4.31
C HIS A 339 -15.01 -25.47 3.53
N ILE A 340 -14.96 -25.57 2.20
CA ILE A 340 -16.02 -25.05 1.32
C ILE A 340 -17.21 -26.00 1.46
#